data_AF-A0A397UC93-F1
#
_entry.id   AF-A0A397UC93-F1
#
_cell.length_a   1.000
_cell.length_b   1.000
_cell.length_c   1.000
_cell.angle_alpha   90.00
_cell.angle_beta   90.00
_cell.angle_gamma   90.00
#
_symmetry.space_group_name_H-M   'P 1'
#
loop_
_entity.id
_entity.type
_entity.pdbx_description
1 polymer ?
#
loop_
_entity_poly.entity_id
_entity_poly.type
_entity_poly.pdbx_seq_one_letter_code
_entity_poly.pdbx_strand_id
1 'polypeptide(L)'
;MTDIEEIIDLYAEIPSFHEDYKYLLNKLPPSLINDAWKRLITRKRNSLTKIEASYINSEIESFLKREIERYNRQKLQYSKGIYIYTMDIGIQTENINLVNKSIQTKTIDKAIQIENIDFLEQIKKANKLLNNASNILSNI
;
A
#
# COMPACT_ATOMS: atom_id res chain seq x y z
N MET A 1 27.84 -40.59 4.98
CA MET A 1 27.22 -40.66 6.32
C MET A 1 26.93 -39.21 6.71
N THR A 2 25.98 -38.59 5.98
CA THR A 2 25.89 -37.14 5.88
C THR A 2 24.43 -36.75 5.60
N ASP A 3 23.53 -37.21 6.46
CA ASP A 3 22.11 -36.80 6.38
C ASP A 3 21.64 -36.25 7.72
N ILE A 4 22.11 -36.79 8.85
CA ILE A 4 21.69 -36.32 10.18
C ILE A 4 22.32 -34.98 10.54
N GLU A 5 23.61 -34.75 10.22
CA GLU A 5 24.26 -33.45 10.48
C GLU A 5 23.67 -32.33 9.61
N GLU A 6 23.34 -32.64 8.35
CA GLU A 6 22.70 -31.70 7.43
C GLU A 6 21.24 -31.41 7.83
N ILE A 7 20.50 -32.41 8.34
CA ILE A 7 19.15 -32.23 8.92
C ILE A 7 19.21 -31.40 10.22
N ILE A 8 20.23 -31.58 11.07
CA ILE A 8 20.41 -30.79 12.30
C ILE A 8 20.74 -29.33 11.98
N ASP A 9 21.52 -29.06 10.94
CA ASP A 9 21.77 -27.70 10.44
C ASP A 9 20.54 -27.09 9.75
N LEU A 10 19.68 -27.92 9.13
CA LEU A 10 18.42 -27.51 8.51
C LEU A 10 17.32 -27.17 9.55
N TYR A 11 17.31 -27.86 10.69
CA TYR A 11 16.55 -27.49 11.90
C TYR A 11 17.36 -26.53 12.77
N ALA A 12 17.63 -25.35 12.19
CA ALA A 12 18.14 -24.16 12.86
C ALA A 12 17.83 -24.16 14.37
N GLU A 13 18.91 -24.18 15.17
CA GLU A 13 18.93 -24.03 16.62
C GLU A 13 17.78 -23.19 17.13
N ILE A 14 16.79 -23.85 17.74
CA ILE A 14 15.71 -23.18 18.44
C ILE A 14 16.35 -22.25 19.48
N PRO A 15 16.08 -20.93 19.44
CA PRO A 15 16.63 -20.02 20.41
C PRO A 15 16.28 -20.44 21.84
N SER A 16 17.28 -20.71 22.65
CA SER A 16 17.13 -21.22 24.01
C SER A 16 17.25 -20.09 25.04
N PHE A 17 16.59 -18.95 24.82
CA PHE A 17 16.61 -17.84 25.75
C PHE A 17 16.02 -18.21 27.12
N HIS A 18 16.57 -17.63 28.19
CA HIS A 18 16.02 -17.78 29.54
C HIS A 18 14.57 -17.26 29.63
N GLU A 19 13.74 -17.87 30.48
CA GLU A 19 12.32 -17.51 30.64
C GLU A 19 12.14 -16.06 31.13
N ASP A 20 13.09 -15.50 31.87
CA ASP A 20 13.05 -14.10 32.30
C ASP A 20 13.02 -13.11 31.14
N TYR A 21 13.45 -13.51 29.93
CA TYR A 21 13.37 -12.65 28.76
C TYR A 21 12.04 -12.74 28.02
N LYS A 22 11.12 -13.62 28.43
CA LYS A 22 9.83 -13.82 27.75
C LYS A 22 9.03 -12.53 27.56
N TYR A 23 9.07 -11.62 28.53
CA TYR A 23 8.40 -10.32 28.43
C TYR A 23 8.99 -9.39 27.34
N LEU A 24 10.27 -9.58 26.99
CA LEU A 24 10.93 -8.90 25.87
C LEU A 24 10.67 -9.64 24.56
N LEU A 25 10.84 -10.95 24.57
CA LEU A 25 10.68 -11.79 23.38
C LEU A 25 9.26 -11.70 22.79
N ASN A 26 8.22 -11.65 23.63
CA ASN A 26 6.83 -11.48 23.20
C ASN A 26 6.57 -10.15 22.45
N LYS A 27 7.49 -9.19 22.48
CA LYS A 27 7.40 -7.91 21.76
C LYS A 27 8.05 -7.95 20.38
N LEU A 28 8.74 -9.05 20.05
CA LEU A 28 9.43 -9.25 18.78
C LEU A 28 8.71 -10.31 17.93
N PRO A 29 8.72 -10.17 16.60
CA PRO A 29 8.30 -11.25 15.70
C PRO A 29 9.29 -12.42 15.77
N PRO A 30 8.84 -13.68 15.56
CA PRO A 30 9.69 -14.87 15.67
C PRO A 30 10.96 -14.83 14.82
N SER A 31 10.92 -14.23 13.62
CA SER A 31 12.10 -14.06 12.77
C SER A 31 13.21 -13.25 13.43
N LEU A 32 12.84 -12.16 14.11
CA LEU A 32 13.81 -11.32 14.82
C LEU A 32 14.35 -11.98 16.08
N ILE A 33 13.60 -12.89 16.70
CA ILE A 33 14.09 -13.70 17.83
C ILE A 33 15.19 -14.65 17.34
N ASN A 34 14.95 -15.34 16.22
CA ASN A 34 15.94 -16.24 15.62
C ASN A 34 17.21 -15.47 15.19
N ASP A 35 17.04 -14.31 14.55
CA ASP A 35 18.18 -13.48 14.14
C ASP A 35 18.95 -12.91 15.34
N ALA A 36 18.24 -12.51 16.41
CA ALA A 36 18.85 -12.06 17.65
C ALA A 36 19.72 -13.16 18.27
N TRP A 37 19.20 -14.39 18.35
CA TRP A 37 19.93 -15.55 18.84
C TRP A 37 21.21 -15.80 18.03
N LYS A 38 21.07 -15.90 16.70
CA LYS A 38 22.20 -16.07 15.79
C LYS A 38 23.25 -14.98 15.98
N ARG A 39 22.85 -13.72 16.12
CA ARG A 39 23.77 -12.59 16.30
C ARG A 39 24.47 -12.62 17.66
N LEU A 40 23.82 -13.09 18.73
CA LEU A 40 24.45 -13.21 20.05
C LEU A 40 25.54 -14.28 20.06
N ILE A 41 25.33 -15.39 19.36
CA ILE A 41 26.29 -16.50 19.32
C ILE A 41 27.36 -16.35 18.23
N THR A 42 27.10 -15.58 17.17
CA THR A 42 28.05 -15.36 16.06
C THR A 42 28.71 -13.97 16.04
N ARG A 43 28.42 -13.07 17.00
CA ARG A 43 29.02 -11.72 17.01
C ARG A 43 30.55 -11.78 17.05
N LYS A 44 31.19 -11.06 16.12
CA LYS A 44 32.66 -11.00 15.96
C LYS A 44 33.43 -10.62 17.23
N ARG A 45 32.81 -9.85 18.13
CA ARG A 45 33.37 -9.48 19.43
C ARG A 45 32.39 -9.91 20.51
N ASN A 46 32.89 -10.62 21.51
CA ASN A 46 32.16 -11.14 22.67
C ASN A 46 31.09 -12.20 22.35
N SER A 47 31.22 -12.99 21.27
CA SER A 47 30.28 -14.08 20.99
C SER A 47 29.99 -14.91 22.24
N LEU A 48 28.71 -15.05 22.56
CA LEU A 48 28.29 -15.91 23.65
C LEU A 48 28.25 -17.34 23.15
N THR A 49 28.67 -18.28 23.98
CA THR A 49 28.30 -19.68 23.76
C THR A 49 26.79 -19.83 23.90
N LYS A 50 26.22 -20.90 23.34
CA LYS A 50 24.77 -21.18 23.49
C LYS A 50 24.37 -21.20 24.96
N ILE A 51 25.18 -21.85 25.80
CA ILE A 51 24.95 -21.99 27.23
C ILE A 51 24.90 -20.60 27.90
N GLU A 52 25.87 -19.73 27.63
CA GLU A 52 25.87 -18.37 28.18
C GLU A 52 24.68 -17.53 27.68
N ALA A 53 24.28 -17.72 26.42
CA ALA A 53 23.11 -17.07 25.84
C ALA A 53 21.79 -17.57 26.44
N SER A 54 21.79 -18.79 26.99
CA SER A 54 20.64 -19.38 27.69
C SER A 54 20.50 -18.95 29.15
N TYR A 55 21.55 -18.36 29.74
CA TYR A 55 21.54 -17.89 31.14
C TYR A 55 21.11 -16.42 31.25
N ILE A 56 20.76 -16.02 32.47
CA ILE A 56 20.47 -14.63 32.81
C ILE A 56 21.76 -13.81 32.73
N ASN A 57 21.83 -12.91 31.77
CA ASN A 57 22.90 -11.94 31.55
C ASN A 57 22.33 -10.57 31.16
N SER A 58 22.76 -9.50 31.85
CA SER A 58 22.31 -8.12 31.60
C SER A 58 22.68 -7.61 30.20
N GLU A 59 23.74 -8.13 29.58
CA GLU A 59 24.10 -7.82 28.19
C GLU A 59 23.04 -8.31 27.20
N ILE A 60 22.50 -9.51 27.42
CA ILE A 60 21.45 -10.11 26.58
C ILE A 60 20.17 -9.28 26.71
N GLU A 61 19.80 -8.93 27.94
CA GLU A 61 18.62 -8.09 28.19
C GLU A 61 18.72 -6.73 27.49
N SER A 62 19.87 -6.07 27.63
CA SER A 62 20.16 -4.78 27.00
C SER A 62 20.16 -4.89 25.47
N PHE A 63 20.70 -5.97 24.94
CA PHE A 63 20.67 -6.28 23.51
C PHE A 63 19.23 -6.43 23.00
N LEU A 64 18.40 -7.23 23.67
CA LEU A 64 17.01 -7.46 23.30
C LEU A 64 16.17 -6.17 23.36
N LYS A 65 16.38 -5.33 24.39
CA LYS A 65 15.75 -4.00 24.50
C LYS A 65 16.07 -3.14 23.28
N ARG A 66 17.33 -3.11 22.84
CA ARG A 66 17.74 -2.36 21.64
C ARG A 66 17.13 -2.92 20.35
N GLU A 67 17.02 -4.23 20.22
CA GLU A 67 16.36 -4.84 19.05
C GLU A 67 14.86 -4.50 19.01
N ILE A 68 14.17 -4.49 20.16
CA ILE A 68 12.78 -4.03 20.25
C ILE A 68 12.64 -2.57 19.84
N GLU A 69 13.50 -1.69 20.33
CA GLU A 69 13.49 -0.29 19.91
C GLU A 69 13.72 -0.13 18.41
N ARG A 70 14.69 -0.87 17.85
CA ARG A 70 15.00 -0.85 16.43
C ARG A 70 13.82 -1.35 15.60
N TYR A 71 13.15 -2.41 16.05
CA TYR A 71 11.93 -2.94 15.41
C TYR A 71 10.80 -1.91 15.45
N ASN A 72 10.52 -1.31 16.61
CA ASN A 72 9.49 -0.29 16.77
C ASN A 72 9.77 0.96 15.93
N ARG A 73 11.03 1.44 15.91
CA ARG A 73 11.44 2.57 15.06
C ARG A 73 11.22 2.26 13.58
N GLN A 74 11.53 1.06 13.13
CA GLN A 74 11.28 0.64 11.74
C GLN A 74 9.78 0.56 11.45
N LYS A 75 9.00 -0.07 12.34
CA LYS A 75 7.53 -0.19 12.20
C LYS A 75 6.86 1.17 12.07
N LEU A 76 7.28 2.16 12.87
CA LEU A 76 6.78 3.54 12.78
C LEU A 76 7.19 4.22 11.46
N GLN A 77 8.40 3.99 10.97
CA GLN A 77 8.85 4.54 9.68
C GLN A 77 8.10 3.93 8.51
N TYR A 78 7.88 2.62 8.49
CA TYR A 78 7.04 1.97 7.49
C TYR A 78 5.60 2.46 7.57
N SER A 79 5.04 2.64 8.77
CA SER A 79 3.69 3.21 8.92
C SER A 79 3.60 4.65 8.41
N LYS A 80 4.60 5.50 8.66
CA LYS A 80 4.66 6.85 8.10
C LYS A 80 4.84 6.84 6.59
N GLY A 81 5.72 5.98 6.07
CA GLY A 81 5.94 5.83 4.63
C GLY A 81 4.70 5.30 3.89
N ILE A 82 4.01 4.31 4.48
CA ILE A 82 2.72 3.81 3.98
C ILE A 82 1.68 4.94 4.02
N TYR A 83 1.58 5.68 5.12
CA TYR A 83 0.62 6.80 5.24
C TYR A 83 0.88 7.87 4.18
N ILE A 84 2.13 8.30 3.99
CA ILE A 84 2.54 9.26 2.96
C ILE A 84 2.22 8.71 1.57
N TYR A 85 2.57 7.47 1.27
CA TYR A 85 2.26 6.82 -0.01
C TYR A 85 0.75 6.71 -0.26
N THR A 86 -0.04 6.34 0.76
CA THR A 86 -1.51 6.26 0.64
C THR A 86 -2.16 7.64 0.48
N MET A 87 -1.62 8.68 1.12
CA MET A 87 -2.07 10.06 0.91
C MET A 87 -1.71 10.54 -0.49
N ASP A 88 -0.50 10.27 -0.97
CA ASP A 88 -0.06 10.66 -2.31
C ASP A 88 -0.89 9.97 -3.39
N ILE A 89 -1.27 8.69 -3.21
CA ILE A 89 -2.19 8.00 -4.12
C ILE A 89 -3.62 8.52 -3.98
N GLY A 90 -4.12 8.71 -2.76
CA GLY A 90 -5.46 9.24 -2.52
C GLY A 90 -5.66 10.61 -3.17
N ILE A 91 -4.72 11.53 -2.97
CA ILE A 91 -4.74 12.87 -3.57
C ILE A 91 -4.58 12.82 -5.10
N GLN A 92 -3.77 11.91 -5.64
CA GLN A 92 -3.65 11.74 -7.11
C GLN A 92 -4.95 11.18 -7.72
N THR A 93 -5.57 10.17 -7.10
CA THR A 93 -6.81 9.56 -7.61
C THR A 93 -8.01 10.51 -7.54
N GLU A 94 -8.11 11.32 -6.48
CA GLU A 94 -9.15 12.35 -6.37
C GLU A 94 -8.98 13.43 -7.45
N ASN A 95 -7.74 13.91 -7.69
CA ASN A 95 -7.47 14.89 -8.74
C ASN A 95 -7.77 14.35 -10.15
N ILE A 96 -7.41 13.11 -10.46
CA ILE A 96 -7.72 12.48 -11.76
C ILE A 96 -9.25 12.32 -11.94
N ASN A 97 -9.97 11.91 -10.89
CA ASN A 97 -11.43 11.77 -10.93
C ASN A 97 -12.14 13.12 -11.11
N LEU A 98 -11.67 14.17 -10.43
CA LEU A 98 -12.18 15.54 -10.55
C LEU A 98 -11.95 16.10 -11.97
N VAL A 99 -10.75 15.91 -12.53
CA VAL A 99 -10.41 16.34 -13.88
C VAL A 99 -11.27 15.60 -14.92
N ASN A 100 -11.37 14.27 -14.84
CA ASN A 100 -12.17 13.47 -15.76
C ASN A 100 -13.66 13.83 -15.72
N LYS A 101 -14.22 14.02 -14.51
CA LYS A 101 -15.61 14.48 -14.34
C LYS A 101 -15.83 15.84 -15.01
N SER A 102 -14.90 16.78 -14.84
CA SER A 102 -14.99 18.11 -15.45
C SER A 102 -14.87 18.11 -16.98
N ILE A 103 -14.07 17.19 -17.55
CA ILE A 103 -13.94 17.00 -19.00
C ILE A 103 -15.23 16.39 -19.56
N GLN A 104 -15.79 15.40 -18.87
CA GLN A 104 -17.04 14.75 -19.27
C GLN A 104 -18.20 15.73 -19.28
N THR A 105 -18.38 16.55 -18.23
CA THR A 105 -19.46 17.55 -18.17
C THR A 105 -19.34 18.57 -19.29
N LYS A 106 -18.13 19.11 -19.53
CA LYS A 106 -17.88 20.04 -20.65
C LYS A 106 -18.19 19.44 -22.02
N THR A 107 -17.93 18.14 -22.20
CA THR A 107 -18.19 17.44 -23.46
C THR A 107 -19.69 17.23 -23.68
N ILE A 108 -20.42 16.84 -22.62
CA ILE A 108 -21.88 16.67 -22.65
C ILE A 108 -22.58 18.00 -22.93
N ASP A 109 -22.18 19.07 -22.23
CA ASP A 109 -22.75 20.41 -22.44
C ASP A 109 -22.57 20.88 -23.88
N LYS A 110 -21.41 20.60 -24.49
CA LYS A 110 -21.12 20.93 -25.88
C LYS A 110 -21.97 20.10 -26.86
N ALA A 111 -22.14 18.80 -26.60
CA ALA A 111 -22.97 17.92 -27.44
C ALA A 111 -24.45 18.33 -27.42
N ILE A 112 -24.99 18.60 -26.23
CA ILE A 112 -26.38 19.06 -26.05
C ILE A 112 -26.61 20.39 -26.77
N GLN A 113 -25.65 21.32 -26.72
CA GLN A 113 -25.75 22.58 -27.46
C GLN A 113 -25.78 22.37 -28.97
N ILE A 114 -24.96 21.45 -29.51
CA ILE A 114 -24.90 21.17 -30.95
C ILE A 114 -26.20 20.51 -31.43
N GLU A 115 -26.70 19.50 -30.74
CA GLU A 115 -27.96 18.82 -31.10
C GLU A 115 -29.14 19.81 -31.09
N ASN A 116 -29.23 20.65 -30.07
CA ASN A 116 -30.30 21.67 -29.99
C ASN A 116 -30.25 22.66 -31.16
N ILE A 117 -29.05 23.02 -31.66
CA ILE A 117 -28.91 23.88 -32.84
C ILE A 117 -29.40 23.16 -34.10
N ASP A 118 -29.01 21.90 -34.29
CA ASP A 118 -29.40 21.10 -35.47
C ASP A 118 -30.92 20.89 -35.53
N PHE A 119 -31.56 20.54 -34.41
CA PHE A 119 -33.02 20.42 -34.33
C PHE A 119 -33.73 21.73 -34.69
N LEU A 120 -33.23 22.88 -34.23
CA LEU A 120 -33.80 24.19 -34.57
C LEU A 120 -33.67 24.50 -36.07
N GLU A 121 -32.55 24.14 -36.70
CA GLU A 121 -32.38 24.32 -38.16
C GLU A 121 -33.34 23.43 -38.95
N GLN A 122 -33.53 22.18 -38.54
CA GLN A 122 -34.47 21.25 -39.17
C GLN A 122 -35.91 21.78 -39.10
N ILE A 123 -36.35 22.28 -37.93
CA ILE A 123 -37.69 22.87 -37.74
C ILE A 123 -37.88 24.09 -38.65
N LYS A 124 -36.88 24.99 -38.73
CA LYS A 124 -36.93 26.15 -39.63
C LYS A 124 -37.09 25.74 -41.08
N LYS A 125 -36.37 24.70 -41.52
CA LYS A 125 -36.45 24.18 -42.89
C LYS A 125 -37.82 23.56 -43.20
N ALA A 126 -38.37 22.75 -42.28
CA ALA A 126 -39.69 22.15 -42.42
C ALA A 126 -40.80 23.21 -42.53
N ASN A 127 -40.76 24.24 -41.68
CA ASN A 127 -41.72 25.35 -41.72
C ASN A 127 -41.66 26.12 -43.05
N LYS A 128 -40.46 26.32 -43.61
CA LYS A 128 -40.30 26.95 -44.93
C LYS A 128 -40.96 26.13 -46.05
N LEU A 129 -40.81 24.80 -46.00
CA LEU A 129 -41.44 23.90 -46.99
C LEU A 129 -42.97 23.91 -46.88
N LEU A 130 -43.50 23.88 -45.66
CA LEU A 130 -44.94 23.94 -45.40
C LEU A 130 -45.56 25.23 -45.98
N ASN A 131 -44.95 26.38 -45.69
CA ASN A 131 -45.44 27.68 -46.18
C ASN A 131 -45.42 27.76 -47.72
N ASN A 132 -44.38 27.23 -48.35
CA ASN A 132 -44.30 27.18 -49.81
C ASN A 132 -45.40 26.29 -50.41
N ALA A 133 -45.70 25.13 -49.81
CA ALA A 133 -46.75 24.23 -50.26
C ALA A 133 -48.15 24.87 -50.11
N SER A 134 -48.42 25.55 -48.99
CA SER A 134 -49.67 26.29 -48.78
C SER A 134 -49.87 27.40 -49.83
N ASN A 135 -48.82 28.13 -50.19
CA ASN A 135 -48.90 29.17 -51.23
C ASN A 135 -49.19 28.60 -52.63
N ILE A 136 -48.72 27.38 -52.93
CA ILE A 136 -49.02 26.71 -54.20
C ILE A 136 -50.48 26.27 -54.23
N LEU A 137 -50.98 25.65 -53.15
CA LEU A 137 -52.36 25.20 -53.04
C LEU A 137 -53.37 26.36 -53.02
N SER A 138 -52.98 27.53 -52.53
CA SER A 138 -53.84 28.73 -52.51
C SER A 138 -53.94 29.45 -53.86
N ASN A 139 -53.13 29.05 -54.86
CA ASN A 139 -53.08 29.67 -56.20
C ASN A 139 -53.65 28.74 -57.31
N ILE A 140 -54.35 27.67 -56.94
CA ILE A 140 -55.14 26.79 -57.82
C ILE A 140 -56.61 27.03 -57.54
#